data_AF-A0A2P8PXP1-F1
#
_entry.id   AF-A0A2P8PXP1-F1
#
_cell.length_a   1.000
_cell.length_b   1.000
_cell.length_c   1.000
_cell.angle_alpha   90.00
_cell.angle_beta   90.00
_cell.angle_gamma   90.00
#
_symmetry.space_group_name_H-M   'P 1'
#
loop_
_entity.id
_entity.type
_entity.pdbx_description
1 polymer ?
#
loop_
_entity_poly.entity_id
_entity_poly.type
_entity_poly.pdbx_seq_one_letter_code
_entity_poly.pdbx_strand_id
1 'polypeptide(L)'
;MSRESDCREDVRLLKKYADELERSVDNVQHLCGTGTWTGPKSERFRGEWSGHKKQITDAVANARAAIDKALKRVEQEEADKKKTGTGN
;
A
#
# COMPACT_ATOMS: atom_id res chain seq x y z
N MET A 1 19.81 -4.12 18.02
CA MET A 1 19.19 -3.98 16.68
C MET A 1 19.84 -2.80 15.98
N SER A 2 20.05 -2.89 14.66
CA SER A 2 20.61 -1.80 13.85
C SER A 2 19.47 -0.97 13.26
N ARG A 3 19.66 0.35 13.10
CA ARG A 3 18.68 1.26 12.48
C ARG A 3 18.23 0.81 11.09
N GLU A 4 19.11 0.09 10.38
CA GLU A 4 18.80 -0.51 9.09
C GLU A 4 17.77 -1.65 9.22
N SER A 5 17.90 -2.49 10.25
CA SER A 5 16.95 -3.56 10.54
C SER A 5 15.58 -2.99 10.87
N ASP A 6 15.53 -1.93 11.68
CA ASP A 6 14.29 -1.26 12.08
C ASP A 6 13.60 -0.64 10.85
N CYS A 7 14.35 0.04 9.98
CA CYS A 7 13.83 0.61 8.74
C CYS A 7 13.28 -0.46 7.78
N ARG A 8 13.96 -1.60 7.65
CA ARG A 8 13.46 -2.72 6.83
C ARG A 8 12.15 -3.29 7.38
N GLU A 9 12.02 -3.35 8.71
CA GLU A 9 10.79 -3.80 9.35
C GLU A 9 9.65 -2.80 9.15
N ASP A 10 9.90 -1.51 9.31
CA ASP A 10 8.90 -0.47 9.04
C ASP A 10 8.38 -0.54 7.59
N VAL A 11 9.28 -0.76 6.62
CA VAL A 11 8.88 -0.95 5.21
C VAL A 11 8.02 -2.20 5.02
N ARG A 12 8.31 -3.30 5.73
CA ARG A 12 7.45 -4.49 5.71
C ARG A 12 6.08 -4.20 6.30
N LEU A 13 6.03 -3.49 7.43
CA LEU A 13 4.77 -3.09 8.06
C LEU A 13 3.94 -2.20 7.15
N LEU A 14 4.55 -1.24 6.45
CA LEU A 14 3.86 -0.41 5.47
C LEU A 14 3.22 -1.22 4.34
N LYS A 15 3.93 -2.23 3.81
CA LYS A 15 3.36 -3.15 2.80
C LYS A 15 2.18 -3.95 3.36
N LYS A 16 2.32 -4.47 4.58
CA LYS A 16 1.24 -5.20 5.26
C LYS A 16 0.00 -4.33 5.47
N TYR A 17 0.17 -3.10 5.95
CA TYR A 17 -0.95 -2.18 6.16
C TYR A 17 -1.62 -1.76 4.85
N ALA A 18 -0.87 -1.60 3.76
CA ALA A 18 -1.43 -1.41 2.43
C ALA A 18 -2.34 -2.59 2.02
N ASP A 19 -1.89 -3.83 2.21
CA ASP A 19 -2.68 -5.04 1.91
C ASP A 19 -3.93 -5.15 2.80
N GLU A 20 -3.85 -4.74 4.06
CA GLU A 20 -4.99 -4.74 5.00
C GLU A 20 -6.02 -3.65 4.66
N LEU A 21 -5.55 -2.48 4.21
CA LEU A 21 -6.42 -1.39 3.78
C LEU A 21 -7.21 -1.77 2.52
N GLU A 22 -6.54 -2.36 1.51
CA GLU A 22 -7.21 -2.86 0.30
C GLU A 22 -8.27 -3.91 0.64
N ARG A 23 -7.93 -4.90 1.49
CA ARG A 23 -8.88 -5.90 1.96
C ARG A 23 -10.08 -5.29 2.69
N SER A 24 -9.84 -4.28 3.53
CA SER A 24 -10.91 -3.59 4.26
C SER A 24 -11.84 -2.82 3.31
N VAL A 25 -11.27 -2.15 2.31
CA VAL A 25 -12.04 -1.44 1.27
C VAL A 25 -12.92 -2.41 0.47
N ASP A 26 -12.39 -3.57 0.10
CA ASP A 26 -13.14 -4.59 -0.63
C ASP A 26 -14.23 -5.23 0.24
N ASN A 27 -13.96 -5.44 1.53
CA ASN A 27 -14.97 -5.90 2.47
C ASN A 27 -16.14 -4.92 2.59
N VAL A 28 -15.87 -3.61 2.68
CA VAL A 28 -16.94 -2.59 2.68
C VAL A 28 -17.74 -2.65 1.39
N GLN A 29 -17.09 -2.78 0.24
CA GLN A 29 -17.78 -2.92 -1.05
C GLN A 29 -18.70 -4.14 -1.09
N HIS A 30 -18.25 -5.27 -0.53
CA HIS A 30 -19.02 -6.52 -0.47
C HIS A 30 -20.23 -6.40 0.47
N LEU A 31 -20.00 -5.90 1.69
CA LEU A 31 -21.03 -5.76 2.71
C LEU A 31 -22.07 -4.69 2.37
N CYS A 32 -21.67 -3.66 1.63
CA CYS A 32 -22.57 -2.64 1.11
C CYS A 32 -23.15 -3.00 -0.27
N GLY A 33 -23.08 -4.25 -0.71
CA GLY A 33 -23.69 -4.72 -1.97
C GLY A 33 -25.21 -4.50 -2.02
N THR A 34 -25.77 -4.36 -3.23
CA THR A 34 -27.21 -4.10 -3.44
C THR A 34 -28.11 -5.24 -2.97
N GLY A 35 -27.58 -6.46 -2.88
CA GLY A 35 -28.29 -7.61 -2.30
C GLY A 35 -28.23 -7.68 -0.76
N THR A 36 -27.31 -6.96 -0.12
CA THR A 36 -27.05 -7.08 1.33
C THR A 36 -27.67 -5.92 2.12
N TRP A 37 -27.61 -4.69 1.59
CA TRP A 37 -28.11 -3.50 2.25
C TRP A 37 -28.94 -2.64 1.29
N THR A 38 -30.24 -2.49 1.51
CA THR A 38 -31.13 -1.79 0.56
C THR A 38 -31.72 -0.49 1.14
N GLY A 39 -32.16 0.40 0.25
CA GLY A 39 -32.87 1.63 0.58
C GLY A 39 -32.03 2.91 0.49
N PRO A 40 -32.64 4.09 0.67
CA PRO A 40 -32.05 5.38 0.32
C PRO A 40 -30.73 5.70 1.03
N LYS A 41 -30.57 5.24 2.28
CA LYS A 41 -29.32 5.42 3.04
C LYS A 41 -28.16 4.62 2.44
N SER A 42 -28.42 3.40 1.96
CA SER A 42 -27.43 2.53 1.33
C SER A 42 -26.98 3.10 -0.02
N GLU A 43 -27.91 3.68 -0.79
CA GLU A 43 -27.63 4.33 -2.07
C GLU A 43 -26.75 5.57 -1.90
N ARG A 44 -27.10 6.43 -0.94
CA ARG A 44 -26.28 7.60 -0.59
C ARG A 44 -24.88 7.18 -0.15
N PHE A 45 -24.78 6.19 0.74
CA PHE A 45 -23.48 5.66 1.17
C PHE A 45 -22.65 5.16 -0.01
N ARG A 46 -23.22 4.36 -0.93
CA ARG A 46 -22.48 3.88 -2.12
C ARG A 46 -22.00 5.01 -3.01
N GLY A 47 -22.84 6.05 -3.18
CA GLY A 47 -22.47 7.24 -3.94
C GLY A 47 -21.21 7.90 -3.37
N GLU A 48 -21.23 8.23 -2.07
CA GLU A 48 -20.10 8.85 -1.37
C GLU A 48 -18.88 7.90 -1.29
N TRP A 49 -19.11 6.63 -0.98
CA TRP A 49 -18.08 5.60 -0.83
C TRP A 49 -17.29 5.36 -2.11
N SER A 50 -17.92 5.45 -3.28
CA SER A 50 -17.22 5.26 -4.56
C SER A 50 -16.04 6.22 -4.75
N GLY A 51 -16.20 7.48 -4.36
CA GLY A 51 -15.14 8.50 -4.39
C GLY A 51 -14.05 8.23 -3.37
N HIS A 52 -14.43 7.92 -2.14
CA HIS A 52 -13.48 7.59 -1.08
C HIS A 52 -12.68 6.32 -1.37
N LYS A 53 -13.34 5.28 -1.89
CA LYS A 53 -12.69 4.05 -2.34
C LYS A 53 -11.59 4.37 -3.34
N LYS A 54 -11.88 5.19 -4.36
CA LYS A 54 -10.89 5.59 -5.35
C LYS A 54 -9.71 6.32 -4.70
N GLN A 55 -9.97 7.29 -3.84
CA GLN A 55 -8.91 8.05 -3.13
C GLN A 55 -8.00 7.12 -2.31
N ILE A 56 -8.59 6.16 -1.59
CA ILE A 56 -7.86 5.19 -0.77
C ILE A 56 -7.01 4.28 -1.66
N THR A 57 -7.59 3.70 -2.72
CA THR A 57 -6.85 2.83 -3.64
C THR A 57 -5.71 3.57 -4.34
N ASP A 58 -5.94 4.81 -4.80
CA ASP A 58 -4.90 5.63 -5.43
C ASP A 58 -3.77 5.95 -4.43
N ALA A 59 -4.10 6.26 -3.17
CA ALA A 59 -3.10 6.51 -2.13
C ALA A 59 -2.26 5.26 -1.82
N VAL A 60 -2.88 4.09 -1.72
CA VAL A 60 -2.16 2.82 -1.52
C VAL A 60 -1.24 2.50 -2.69
N ALA A 61 -1.73 2.64 -3.93
CA ALA A 61 -0.92 2.42 -5.12
C ALA A 61 0.31 3.33 -5.15
N ASN A 62 0.13 4.61 -4.81
CA ASN A 62 1.24 5.57 -4.72
C ASN A 62 2.24 5.20 -3.61
N ALA A 63 1.76 4.76 -2.45
CA ALA A 63 2.62 4.32 -1.35
C ALA A 63 3.46 3.10 -1.76
N ARG A 64 2.84 2.10 -2.40
CA ARG A 64 3.55 0.91 -2.94
C ARG A 64 4.63 1.31 -3.93
N ALA A 65 4.29 2.18 -4.90
CA ALA A 65 5.24 2.65 -5.90
C ALA A 65 6.42 3.40 -5.29
N ALA A 66 6.17 4.25 -4.29
CA ALA A 66 7.22 4.97 -3.57
C ALA A 66 8.17 4.02 -2.82
N ILE A 67 7.61 3.03 -2.12
CA ILE A 67 8.38 2.01 -1.40
C ILE A 67 9.25 1.21 -2.37
N ASP A 68 8.68 0.71 -3.46
CA ASP A 68 9.43 -0.12 -4.41
C ASP A 68 10.51 0.68 -5.14
N LYS A 69 10.27 1.97 -5.43
CA LYS A 69 11.29 2.87 -5.98
C LYS A 69 12.45 3.08 -5.00
N ALA A 70 12.15 3.28 -3.72
CA ALA A 70 13.18 3.45 -2.70
C ALA A 70 14.02 2.17 -2.53
N LEU A 71 13.38 1.01 -2.45
CA LEU A 71 14.07 -0.28 -2.34
C LEU A 71 14.98 -0.57 -3.55
N LYS A 72 14.47 -0.39 -4.77
CA LYS A 72 15.27 -0.56 -6.00
C LYS A 72 16.51 0.33 -6.02
N ARG A 73 16.37 1.57 -5.56
CA ARG A 73 17.50 2.51 -5.49
C ARG A 73 18.57 2.01 -4.52
N VAL A 74 18.16 1.56 -3.33
CA VAL A 74 19.09 1.00 -2.34
C VAL A 74 19.79 -0.25 -2.89
N GLU A 75 19.07 -1.15 -3.56
CA GLU A 75 19.65 -2.35 -4.18
C GLU A 75 20.68 -2.00 -5.28
N GLN A 76 20.40 -0.97 -6.09
CA GLN A 76 21.34 -0.48 -7.11
C GLN A 76 22.60 0.12 -6.47
N GLU A 77 22.44 0.97 -5.45
CA GLU A 77 23.57 1.58 -4.73
C GLU A 77 24.48 0.51 -4.09
N GLU A 78 23.90 -0.55 -3.53
CA GLU A 78 24.65 -1.67 -2.96
C GLU A 78 25.32 -2.55 -4.02
N ALA A 79 24.68 -2.75 -5.18
CA ALA A 79 25.28 -3.48 -6.30
C ALA A 79 26.47 -2.72 -6.90
N ASP A 80 26.40 -1.40 -7.01
CA ASP A 80 27.45 -0.55 -7.55
C ASP A 80 28.64 -0.43 -6.59
N LYS A 81 28.41 -0.40 -5.27
CA LYS A 81 29.47 -0.50 -4.26
C LYS A 81 30.25 -1.82 -4.34
N LYS A 82 29.56 -2.95 -4.56
CA LYS A 82 30.23 -4.26 -4.70
C LYS A 82 31.11 -4.34 -5.95
N LYS A 83 30.70 -3.70 -7.05
CA LYS A 83 31.50 -3.63 -8.29
C LYS A 83 32.73 -2.75 -8.16
N THR A 84 32.64 -1.67 -7.39
CA THR A 84 33.76 -0.73 -7.19
C THR A 84 34.70 -1.12 -6.05
N GLY A 85 34.22 -1.84 -5.04
CA GLY A 85 35.02 -2.31 -3.90
C GLY A 85 35.85 -3.59 -4.11
N THR A 86 35.69 -4.29 -5.24
CA THR A 86 36.47 -5.50 -5.58
C THR A 86 37.75 -5.18 -6.38
N GLY A 87 38.08 -3.89 -6.53
CA GLY A 87 39.30 -3.42 -7.18
C GLY A 87 40.17 -2.62 -6.22
N ASN A 88 40.76 -3.28 -5.22
CA ASN A 88 41.94 -2.79 -4.51
C ASN A 88 42.69 -3.97 -3.86
#